data_AF-A0A326TS75-F1
#
_entry.id   AF-A0A326TS75-F1
#
_cell.length_a   1.000
_cell.length_b   1.000
_cell.length_c   1.000
_cell.angle_alpha   90.00
_cell.angle_beta   90.00
_cell.angle_gamma   90.00
#
_symmetry.space_group_name_H-M   'P 1'
#
loop_
_entity.id
_entity.type
_entity.pdbx_description
1 polymer ?
#
loop_
_entity_poly.entity_id
_entity_poly.type
_entity_poly.pdbx_seq_one_letter_code
_entity_poly.pdbx_strand_id
1 'polypeptide(L)'
;MADTRAAGDGALACAGAAGPTQRCAQCRGIRFVRREIPFGHPQCGKALPCVYTRQAQHVREAALLRGLSRLDTLLRYARGTLERFDASLPEW
;
A
#
# COMPACT_ATOMS: atom_id res chain seq x y z
N MET A 1 -21.88 11.41 39.10
CA MET A 1 -20.63 12.12 38.77
C MET A 1 -19.92 11.34 37.67
N ALA A 2 -20.28 11.63 36.43
CA ALA A 2 -19.66 11.07 35.24
C ALA A 2 -18.41 11.90 34.89
N ASP A 3 -17.33 11.25 34.49
CA ASP A 3 -16.53 11.59 33.29
C ASP A 3 -15.20 10.82 33.29
N THR A 4 -15.21 9.63 32.71
CA THR A 4 -14.01 9.01 32.14
C THR A 4 -13.72 9.67 30.79
N ARG A 5 -12.70 10.53 30.72
CA ARG A 5 -12.17 11.04 29.45
C ARG A 5 -11.33 9.97 28.76
N ALA A 6 -11.98 9.23 27.86
CA ALA A 6 -11.30 8.56 26.75
C ALA A 6 -10.82 9.63 25.76
N ALA A 7 -9.50 9.78 25.62
CA ALA A 7 -8.89 10.67 24.65
C ALA A 7 -8.14 9.83 23.62
N GLY A 8 -8.67 9.83 22.38
CA GLY A 8 -7.82 9.85 21.20
C GLY A 8 -7.72 8.57 20.37
N ASP A 9 -8.85 8.01 19.94
CA ASP A 9 -8.90 7.26 18.68
C ASP A 9 -8.63 8.25 17.51
N GLY A 10 -7.37 8.38 17.13
CA GLY A 10 -6.92 9.32 16.10
C GLY A 10 -5.97 8.73 15.06
N ALA A 11 -5.96 7.41 14.89
CA ALA A 11 -4.95 6.75 14.06
C ALA A 11 -5.47 5.62 13.17
N LEU A 12 -6.72 5.68 12.67
CA LEU A 12 -7.15 4.77 11.60
C LEU A 12 -8.26 5.40 10.74
N ALA A 13 -7.89 6.14 9.69
CA ALA A 13 -8.75 6.31 8.51
C ALA A 13 -7.99 6.96 7.35
N CYS A 14 -7.31 6.14 6.55
CA CYS A 14 -7.06 6.46 5.14
C CYS A 14 -7.48 5.27 4.27
N ALA A 15 -8.64 4.68 4.54
CA ALA A 15 -9.32 3.78 3.62
C ALA A 15 -10.11 4.65 2.62
N GLY A 16 -9.92 4.39 1.32
CA GLY A 16 -10.23 5.31 0.24
C GLY A 16 -11.69 5.75 0.10
N ALA A 17 -11.86 6.99 -0.36
CA ALA A 17 -13.03 7.44 -1.10
C ALA A 17 -12.54 8.22 -2.33
N ALA A 18 -12.55 7.59 -3.49
CA ALA A 18 -12.32 8.22 -4.77
C ALA A 18 -13.53 9.10 -5.13
N GLY A 19 -13.59 10.33 -4.58
CA GLY A 19 -14.47 11.40 -5.03
C GLY A 19 -13.72 12.39 -5.92
N PRO A 20 -14.37 13.09 -6.87
CA PRO A 20 -13.71 13.79 -7.99
C PRO A 20 -12.80 14.98 -7.63
N THR A 21 -12.59 15.29 -6.35
CA THR A 21 -11.74 16.42 -5.90
C THR A 21 -11.06 16.18 -4.54
N GLN A 22 -10.92 14.94 -4.06
CA GLN A 22 -10.18 14.72 -2.80
C GLN A 22 -8.66 14.80 -3.02
N ARG A 23 -8.16 16.03 -2.97
CA ARG A 23 -6.72 16.31 -2.89
C ARG A 23 -6.24 15.83 -1.53
N CYS A 24 -5.21 14.98 -1.50
CA CYS A 24 -4.59 14.49 -0.27
C CYS A 24 -4.30 15.66 0.68
N ALA A 25 -4.78 15.61 1.93
CA ALA A 25 -4.63 16.71 2.89
C ALA A 25 -3.16 17.11 3.12
N GLN A 26 -2.23 16.16 2.96
CA GLN A 26 -0.80 16.36 3.17
C GLN A 26 -0.09 17.01 1.97
N CYS A 27 -0.38 16.60 0.74
CA CYS A 27 0.30 17.16 -0.45
C CYS A 27 -0.57 18.07 -1.31
N ARG A 28 -1.87 18.17 -1.00
CA ARG A 28 -2.88 18.98 -1.71
C ARG A 28 -2.85 18.82 -3.23
N GLY A 29 -2.46 17.64 -3.71
CA GLY A 29 -2.34 17.32 -5.13
C GLY A 29 -0.96 17.54 -5.76
N ILE A 30 0.01 18.08 -5.02
CA ILE A 30 1.38 18.41 -5.50
C ILE A 30 2.28 17.17 -5.55
N ARG A 31 1.88 16.06 -4.92
CA ARG A 31 2.54 14.73 -4.88
C ARG A 31 3.92 14.68 -4.21
N PHE A 32 4.63 15.79 -4.13
CA PHE A 32 5.92 15.94 -3.45
C PHE A 32 5.83 17.04 -2.40
N VAL A 33 6.50 16.84 -1.27
CA VAL A 33 6.54 17.77 -0.13
C VAL A 33 7.97 17.91 0.36
N ARG A 34 8.29 19.07 0.93
CA ARG A 34 9.55 19.27 1.66
C ARG A 34 9.26 19.09 3.15
N ARG A 35 10.18 18.42 3.84
CA ARG A 35 10.15 18.31 5.29
C ARG A 35 11.07 19.37 5.88
N GLU A 36 10.60 20.02 6.94
CA GLU A 36 11.45 20.84 7.80
C GLU A 36 12.29 19.88 8.63
N ILE A 37 13.57 19.76 8.26
CA ILE A 37 14.52 18.86 8.89
C ILE A 37 15.73 19.71 9.31
N PRO A 38 16.33 19.46 10.49
CA PRO A 38 17.54 20.14 10.91
C PRO A 38 18.66 20.05 9.87
N PHE A 39 19.50 21.08 9.86
CA PHE A 39 20.65 21.16 8.98
C PHE A 39 21.62 20.00 9.27
N GLY A 40 22.12 19.35 8.21
CA GLY A 40 22.99 18.17 8.32
C GLY A 40 22.31 16.82 8.04
N HIS A 41 20.98 16.76 7.94
CA HIS A 41 20.30 15.53 7.54
C HIS A 41 20.36 15.33 6.01
N PRO A 42 20.59 14.11 5.49
CA PRO A 42 20.74 13.85 4.05
C PRO A 42 19.48 14.14 3.22
N GLN A 43 18.34 14.36 3.87
CA GLN A 43 17.06 14.72 3.21
C GLN A 43 16.74 16.22 3.31
N CYS A 44 17.61 17.03 3.92
CA CYS A 44 17.44 18.48 3.98
C CYS A 44 17.36 19.06 2.56
N GLY A 45 16.33 19.87 2.30
CA GLY A 45 16.10 20.51 1.00
C GLY A 45 15.60 19.59 -0.13
N LYS A 46 15.49 18.27 0.09
CA LYS A 46 15.03 17.33 -0.95
C LYS A 46 13.50 17.33 -1.06
N ALA A 47 13.00 17.21 -2.29
CA ALA A 47 11.58 16.96 -2.53
C ALA A 47 11.29 15.48 -2.26
N LEU A 48 10.52 15.21 -1.20
CA LEU A 48 10.15 13.86 -0.80
C LEU A 48 8.75 13.52 -1.33
N PRO A 49 8.52 12.29 -1.83
CA PRO A 49 7.19 11.89 -2.26
C PRO A 49 6.23 11.88 -1.07
N CYS A 50 5.02 12.36 -1.30
CA CYS A 50 3.91 12.22 -0.36
C CYS A 50 3.62 10.73 -0.09
N VAL A 51 3.05 10.42 1.07
CA VAL A 51 2.68 9.06 1.48
C VAL A 51 1.86 8.35 0.41
N TYR A 52 0.87 9.01 -0.18
CA TYR A 52 0.04 8.42 -1.24
C TYR A 52 0.86 8.13 -2.51
N THR A 53 1.71 9.06 -2.93
CA THR A 53 2.63 8.86 -4.06
C THR A 53 3.56 7.68 -3.81
N ARG A 54 4.07 7.55 -2.58
CA ARG A 54 4.96 6.46 -2.17
C ARG A 54 4.25 5.11 -2.16
N GLN A 55 3.01 5.05 -1.67
CA GLN A 55 2.19 3.84 -1.73
C GLN A 55 1.91 3.42 -3.18
N ALA A 56 1.54 4.37 -4.04
CA ALA A 56 1.31 4.09 -5.46
C ALA A 56 2.60 3.64 -6.18
N GLN A 57 3.76 4.17 -5.81
CA GLN A 57 5.05 3.68 -6.30
C GLN A 57 5.31 2.24 -5.84
N HIS A 58 5.11 1.94 -4.55
CA HIS A 58 5.32 0.60 -4.00
C HIS A 58 4.40 -0.46 -4.62
N VAL A 59 3.13 -0.13 -4.88
CA VAL A 59 2.21 -1.04 -5.58
C VAL A 59 2.68 -1.34 -7.00
N ARG A 60 3.14 -0.32 -7.73
CA ARG A 60 3.68 -0.49 -9.09
C ARG A 60 4.96 -1.29 -9.10
N GLU A 61 5.86 -1.03 -8.17
CA GLU A 61 7.11 -1.77 -8.01
C GLU A 61 6.84 -3.23 -7.66
N ALA A 62 5.94 -3.50 -6.73
CA ALA A 62 5.53 -4.86 -6.39
C ALA A 62 4.92 -5.60 -7.61
N ALA A 63 4.08 -4.92 -8.40
CA ALA A 63 3.53 -5.50 -9.63
C ALA A 63 4.62 -5.80 -10.67
N LEU A 64 5.57 -4.87 -10.86
CA LEU A 64 6.71 -5.08 -11.75
C LEU A 64 7.55 -6.29 -11.31
N LEU A 65 7.88 -6.36 -10.02
CA LEU A 65 8.68 -7.45 -9.45
C LEU A 65 7.97 -8.80 -9.61
N ARG A 66 6.65 -8.88 -9.38
CA ARG A 66 5.85 -10.09 -9.64
C ARG A 66 5.88 -10.51 -11.11
N GLY A 67 5.78 -9.55 -12.02
CA GLY A 67 5.89 -9.81 -13.46
C GLY A 67 7.26 -10.34 -13.86
N LEU A 68 8.34 -9.71 -13.39
CA LEU A 68 9.72 -10.12 -13.67
C LEU A 68 10.06 -11.50 -13.12
N SER A 69 9.61 -11.79 -11.90
CA SER A 69 9.79 -13.10 -11.25
C SER A 69 8.80 -14.17 -11.77
N ARG A 70 7.91 -13.81 -12.71
CA ARG A 70 6.84 -14.66 -13.23
C ARG A 70 5.96 -15.28 -12.14
N LEU A 71 5.87 -14.69 -10.95
CA LEU A 71 5.02 -15.21 -9.87
C LEU A 71 3.54 -15.23 -10.26
N ASP A 72 3.13 -14.35 -11.17
CA ASP A 72 1.77 -14.33 -11.72
C ASP A 72 1.42 -15.61 -12.49
N THR A 73 2.40 -16.35 -13.03
CA THR A 73 2.13 -17.66 -13.66
C THR A 73 1.86 -18.75 -12.63
N LEU A 74 2.52 -18.69 -11.47
CA LEU A 74 2.30 -19.64 -10.38
C LEU A 74 0.86 -19.59 -9.84
N LEU A 75 0.24 -18.40 -9.85
CA LEU A 75 -1.19 -18.26 -9.49
C LEU A 75 -2.11 -19.11 -10.38
N ARG A 76 -1.75 -19.36 -11.65
CA ARG A 76 -2.51 -20.27 -12.52
C ARG A 76 -2.42 -21.72 -12.04
N TYR A 77 -1.28 -22.10 -11.47
CA TYR A 77 -1.04 -23.43 -10.92
C TYR A 77 -1.50 -23.57 -9.46
N ALA A 78 -1.98 -22.50 -8.83
CA ALA A 78 -2.49 -22.54 -7.45
C ALA A 78 -3.68 -23.50 -7.26
N ARG A 79 -4.42 -23.86 -8.32
CA ARG A 79 -5.46 -24.89 -8.27
C ARG A 79 -4.95 -26.32 -8.47
N GLY A 80 -3.75 -26.47 -9.06
CA GLY A 80 -3.11 -27.76 -9.31
C GLY A 80 -2.08 -28.13 -8.25
N THR A 81 -2.23 -27.63 -7.02
CA THR A 81 -1.36 -27.98 -5.91
C THR A 81 -1.73 -29.35 -5.35
N LEU A 82 -0.75 -30.06 -4.79
CA LEU A 82 -0.94 -31.39 -4.19
C LEU A 82 -1.98 -31.38 -3.06
N GLU A 83 -2.14 -30.25 -2.36
CA GLU A 83 -3.18 -30.07 -1.33
C GLU A 83 -4.61 -30.15 -1.87
N ARG A 84 -4.81 -29.81 -3.15
CA ARG A 84 -6.13 -29.82 -3.82
C ARG A 84 -6.31 -31.06 -4.71
N PHE A 85 -5.28 -31.89 -4.87
CA PHE A 85 -5.31 -33.05 -5.73
C PHE A 85 -6.14 -34.16 -5.08
N ASP A 86 -7.27 -34.50 -5.71
CA ASP A 86 -8.13 -35.60 -5.26
C ASP A 86 -7.74 -36.88 -6.01
N ALA A 87 -7.01 -37.77 -5.33
CA ALA A 87 -6.51 -39.02 -5.88
C ALA A 87 -7.62 -40.08 -6.10
N SER A 88 -8.87 -39.77 -5.74
CA SER A 88 -10.01 -40.69 -5.80
C SER A 88 -10.79 -40.65 -7.13
N LEU A 89 -10.30 -39.91 -8.14
CA LEU A 89 -10.93 -39.90 -9.46
C LEU A 89 -10.83 -41.28 -10.13
N PRO A 90 -11.95 -41.92 -10.50
CA PRO A 90 -11.91 -43.18 -11.23
C PRO A 90 -11.32 -42.94 -12.62
N GLU A 91 -10.25 -43.64 -12.96
CA GLU A 91 -9.76 -43.74 -14.33
C GLU A 91 -10.76 -44.62 -15.11
N TRP A 92 -11.40 -44.05 -16.13
CA TRP A 92 -12.31 -44.73 -17.05
C TRP A 92 -11.56 -45.23 -18.28
#